data_AF-A0A345YSN8-F1
#
_entry.id   AF-A0A345YSN8-F1
#
_cell.length_a   1.000
_cell.length_b   1.000
_cell.length_c   1.000
_cell.angle_alpha   90.00
_cell.angle_beta   90.00
_cell.angle_gamma   90.00
#
_symmetry.space_group_name_H-M   'P 1'
#
loop_
_entity.id
_entity.type
_entity.pdbx_description
1 polymer ?
#
loop_
_entity_poly.entity_id
_entity_poly.type
_entity_poly.pdbx_seq_one_letter_code
_entity_poly.pdbx_strand_id
1 'polypeptide(L)'
;MVQIVTLRERLAALPTTVRRRAVATGHRASLVADARAVAPEVPRSAEPAHLERAARRLLRRAAQDEFAREGVARLPLPAEDAGRTDLRRADLPGEASFHAFVEDVLSAVDIAPSPLERDDAVALREARGSADAYGLSPEVASDLASYLLCRAHALQEIEDATGGGPVRGTGLEEYLAAQSVQVREEIRDALVRQVRVPLELRAARERHARLGGGEQAPAEPLPPRGEERRDLGRRARSAVEFAQSEAGRAAFGALRSGAERAYGRYGRDGERRQTPRTPPQD
;
A
#
# COMPACT_ATOMS: atom_id res chain seq x y z
N MET A 1 -28.23 35.50 -4.19
CA MET A 1 -28.66 34.44 -5.15
C MET A 1 -28.15 34.61 -6.58
N VAL A 2 -27.71 35.80 -7.03
CA VAL A 2 -27.30 36.04 -8.44
C VAL A 2 -25.98 35.36 -8.85
N GLN A 3 -25.04 35.17 -7.93
CA GLN A 3 -23.71 34.63 -8.26
C GLN A 3 -23.71 33.12 -8.64
N ILE A 4 -24.59 32.29 -8.06
CA ILE A 4 -24.65 30.85 -8.36
C ILE A 4 -25.21 30.60 -9.78
N VAL A 5 -26.13 31.44 -10.23
CA VAL A 5 -26.74 31.34 -11.57
C VAL A 5 -25.70 31.64 -12.66
N THR A 6 -24.88 32.68 -12.46
CA THR A 6 -23.82 33.05 -13.43
C THR A 6 -22.71 32.00 -13.56
N LEU A 7 -22.45 31.20 -12.52
CA LEU A 7 -21.45 30.15 -12.57
C LEU A 7 -21.95 28.92 -13.34
N ARG A 8 -23.24 28.57 -13.19
CA ARG A 8 -23.91 27.52 -13.98
C ARG A 8 -23.96 27.87 -15.47
N GLU A 9 -24.29 29.11 -15.81
CA GLU A 9 -24.33 29.59 -17.21
C GLU A 9 -22.94 29.59 -17.86
N ARG A 10 -21.91 30.03 -17.13
CA ARG A 10 -20.51 29.99 -17.61
C ARG A 10 -19.99 28.56 -17.79
N LEU A 11 -20.37 27.63 -16.92
CA LEU A 11 -20.05 26.20 -17.10
C LEU A 11 -20.75 25.60 -18.31
N ALA A 12 -22.00 26.01 -18.60
CA ALA A 12 -22.75 25.56 -19.77
C ALA A 12 -22.15 26.03 -21.11
N ALA A 13 -21.46 27.18 -21.11
CA ALA A 13 -20.76 27.74 -22.27
C ALA A 13 -19.41 27.07 -22.58
N LEU A 14 -18.91 26.19 -21.71
CA LEU A 14 -17.65 25.47 -21.95
C LEU A 14 -17.85 24.34 -22.99
N PRO A 15 -16.82 24.06 -23.83
CA PRO A 15 -16.83 22.90 -24.71
C PRO A 15 -17.17 21.63 -23.93
N THR A 16 -17.97 20.75 -24.53
CA THR A 16 -18.40 19.48 -23.92
C THR A 16 -17.22 18.65 -23.41
N THR A 17 -16.09 18.71 -24.09
CA THR A 17 -14.82 18.07 -23.70
C THR A 17 -14.25 18.62 -22.39
N VAL A 18 -14.29 19.94 -22.18
CA VAL A 18 -13.83 20.58 -20.94
C VAL A 18 -14.74 20.24 -19.77
N ARG A 19 -16.06 20.21 -19.99
CA ARG A 19 -17.03 19.77 -18.96
C ARG A 19 -16.81 18.32 -18.57
N ARG A 20 -16.66 17.41 -19.54
CA ARG A 20 -16.39 15.98 -19.27
C ARG A 20 -15.09 15.80 -18.48
N ARG A 21 -14.04 16.55 -18.83
CA ARG A 21 -12.77 16.51 -18.09
C ARG A 21 -12.90 17.04 -16.66
N ALA A 22 -13.67 18.11 -16.43
CA ALA A 22 -13.91 18.64 -15.09
C ALA A 22 -14.71 17.64 -14.22
N VAL A 23 -15.74 17.00 -14.79
CA VAL A 23 -16.52 15.94 -14.12
C VAL A 23 -15.64 14.75 -13.79
N ALA A 24 -14.83 14.27 -14.75
CA ALA A 24 -13.88 13.17 -14.53
C ALA A 24 -12.86 13.49 -13.42
N THR A 25 -12.36 14.74 -13.40
CA THR A 25 -11.42 15.21 -12.35
C THR A 25 -12.09 15.23 -10.98
N GLY A 26 -13.34 15.70 -10.89
CA GLY A 26 -14.11 15.71 -9.65
C GLY A 26 -14.43 14.30 -9.15
N HIS A 27 -14.84 13.41 -10.05
CA HIS A 27 -15.11 12.00 -9.75
C HIS A 27 -13.84 11.31 -9.23
N ARG A 28 -12.70 11.46 -9.93
CA ARG A 28 -11.39 10.96 -9.49
C ARG A 28 -11.04 11.45 -8.09
N ALA A 29 -11.19 12.75 -7.82
CA ALA A 29 -10.89 13.31 -6.51
C ALA A 29 -11.79 12.72 -5.40
N SER A 30 -13.06 12.44 -5.69
CA SER A 30 -13.97 11.76 -4.78
C SER A 30 -13.51 10.34 -4.46
N LEU A 31 -13.23 9.52 -5.48
CA LEU A 31 -12.78 8.13 -5.30
C LEU A 31 -11.49 8.05 -4.47
N VAL A 32 -10.54 8.97 -4.70
CA VAL A 32 -9.30 9.04 -3.91
C VAL A 32 -9.58 9.48 -2.47
N ALA A 33 -10.50 10.44 -2.26
CA ALA A 33 -10.88 10.86 -0.91
C ALA A 33 -11.55 9.72 -0.13
N ASP A 34 -12.40 8.95 -0.80
CA ASP A 34 -13.11 7.79 -0.24
C ASP A 34 -12.12 6.68 0.14
N ALA A 35 -11.20 6.32 -0.76
CA ALA A 35 -10.15 5.37 -0.47
C ALA A 35 -9.27 5.81 0.71
N ARG A 36 -8.96 7.11 0.82
CA ARG A 36 -8.15 7.67 1.92
C ARG A 36 -8.87 7.69 3.27
N ALA A 37 -10.20 7.64 3.29
CA ALA A 37 -10.94 7.54 4.54
C ALA A 37 -10.70 6.17 5.21
N VAL A 38 -10.61 5.11 4.39
CA VAL A 38 -10.33 3.74 4.84
C VAL A 38 -8.82 3.46 4.96
N ALA A 39 -8.01 3.98 4.04
CA ALA A 39 -6.56 3.78 4.00
C ALA A 39 -5.82 5.13 3.96
N PRO A 40 -5.59 5.78 5.11
CA PRO A 40 -5.02 7.13 5.19
C PRO A 40 -3.62 7.26 4.56
N GLU A 41 -2.89 6.16 4.43
CA GLU A 41 -1.59 6.06 3.77
C GLU A 41 -1.64 6.26 2.26
N VAL A 42 -2.83 6.20 1.65
CA VAL A 42 -3.02 6.43 0.22
C VAL A 42 -2.70 7.89 -0.14
N PRO A 43 -1.84 8.16 -1.15
CA PRO A 43 -1.51 9.52 -1.57
C PRO A 43 -2.72 10.30 -2.07
N ARG A 44 -2.70 11.64 -1.93
CA ARG A 44 -3.75 12.50 -2.49
C ARG A 44 -3.81 12.48 -4.03
N SER A 45 -2.70 12.10 -4.67
CA SER A 45 -2.56 11.92 -6.11
C SER A 45 -2.53 10.44 -6.49
N ALA A 46 -3.30 9.61 -5.78
CA ALA A 46 -3.26 8.16 -5.99
C ALA A 46 -3.79 7.77 -7.37
N GLU A 47 -2.96 7.01 -8.09
CA GLU A 47 -3.32 6.19 -9.25
C GLU A 47 -3.95 4.84 -8.81
N PRO A 48 -4.70 4.14 -9.68
CA PRO A 48 -5.31 2.83 -9.41
C PRO A 48 -4.38 1.85 -8.69
N ALA A 49 -3.14 1.73 -9.19
CA ALA A 49 -2.11 0.85 -8.63
C ALA A 49 -1.75 1.16 -7.16
N HIS A 50 -2.02 2.37 -6.65
CA HIS A 50 -1.81 2.70 -5.24
C HIS A 50 -2.88 2.07 -4.35
N LEU A 51 -4.14 2.08 -4.81
CA LEU A 51 -5.26 1.47 -4.10
C LEU A 51 -5.13 -0.06 -4.10
N GLU A 52 -4.73 -0.65 -5.23
CA GLU A 52 -4.40 -2.08 -5.32
C GLU A 52 -3.30 -2.48 -4.34
N ARG A 53 -2.24 -1.66 -4.24
CA ARG A 53 -1.15 -1.89 -3.27
C ARG A 53 -1.61 -1.71 -1.83
N ALA A 54 -2.58 -0.82 -1.57
CA ALA A 54 -3.14 -0.65 -0.24
C ALA A 54 -4.00 -1.85 0.16
N ALA A 55 -4.89 -2.30 -0.73
CA ALA A 55 -5.72 -3.50 -0.55
C ALA A 55 -4.86 -4.75 -0.26
N ARG A 56 -3.84 -5.00 -1.07
CA ARG A 56 -2.90 -6.11 -0.86
C ARG A 56 -2.15 -6.02 0.46
N ARG A 57 -1.69 -4.82 0.84
CA ARG A 57 -1.03 -4.61 2.13
C ARG A 57 -1.95 -4.86 3.31
N LEU A 58 -3.22 -4.47 3.19
CA LEU A 58 -4.23 -4.67 4.22
C LEU A 58 -4.44 -6.16 4.48
N LEU A 59 -4.73 -6.92 3.43
CA LEU A 59 -4.95 -8.37 3.51
C LEU A 59 -3.71 -9.14 3.95
N ARG A 60 -2.53 -8.76 3.45
CA ARG A 60 -1.27 -9.36 3.90
C ARG A 60 -1.04 -9.13 5.41
N ARG A 61 -1.31 -7.92 5.92
CA ARG A 61 -1.18 -7.63 7.36
C ARG A 61 -2.18 -8.46 8.16
N ALA A 62 -3.45 -8.48 7.77
CA ALA A 62 -4.47 -9.28 8.45
C ALA A 62 -4.10 -10.77 8.51
N ALA A 63 -3.56 -11.35 7.43
CA ALA A 63 -3.07 -12.73 7.45
C ALA A 63 -1.89 -12.94 8.43
N GLN A 64 -0.97 -11.97 8.51
CA GLN A 64 0.15 -12.03 9.46
C GLN A 64 -0.31 -11.86 10.92
N ASP A 65 -1.34 -11.06 11.14
CA ASP A 65 -1.96 -10.84 12.44
C ASP A 65 -2.73 -12.11 12.87
N GLU A 66 -3.46 -12.76 11.96
CA GLU A 66 -4.09 -14.06 12.17
C GLU A 66 -3.07 -15.15 12.53
N PHE A 67 -1.92 -15.14 11.84
CA PHE A 67 -0.83 -16.06 12.17
C PHE A 67 -0.31 -15.84 13.60
N ALA A 68 -0.18 -14.58 14.03
CA ALA A 68 0.24 -14.26 15.39
C ALA A 68 -0.85 -14.61 16.43
N ARG A 69 -2.13 -14.50 16.05
CA ARG A 69 -3.29 -14.83 16.88
C ARG A 69 -3.41 -16.33 17.13
N GLU A 70 -3.46 -17.11 16.05
CA GLU A 70 -3.80 -18.55 16.11
C GLU A 70 -2.68 -19.45 15.59
N GLY A 71 -1.97 -19.02 14.55
CA GLY A 71 -0.95 -19.83 13.88
C GLY A 71 0.19 -20.26 14.81
N VAL A 72 0.63 -19.39 15.73
CA VAL A 72 1.69 -19.72 16.70
C VAL A 72 1.30 -20.88 17.62
N ALA A 73 0.02 -20.99 18.00
CA ALA A 73 -0.45 -22.04 18.90
C ALA A 73 -0.80 -23.35 18.17
N ARG A 74 -1.21 -23.27 16.90
CA ARG A 74 -1.62 -24.43 16.09
C ARG A 74 -0.46 -25.21 15.47
N LEU A 75 0.70 -24.57 15.31
CA LEU A 75 1.85 -25.17 14.63
C LEU A 75 2.79 -25.88 15.60
N PRO A 76 3.39 -27.03 15.21
CA PRO A 76 4.41 -27.74 15.98
C PRO A 76 5.75 -27.01 15.89
N LEU A 77 5.79 -25.81 16.44
CA LEU A 77 6.95 -24.94 16.37
C LEU A 77 8.09 -25.49 17.24
N PRO A 78 9.37 -25.38 16.80
CA PRO A 78 10.52 -25.81 17.59
C PRO A 78 10.53 -25.16 18.99
N ALA A 79 10.97 -25.89 20.02
CA ALA A 79 10.98 -25.43 21.41
C ALA A 79 11.72 -24.08 21.60
N GLU A 80 11.44 -23.36 22.69
CA GLU A 80 12.03 -22.03 22.94
C GLU A 80 13.56 -22.05 23.09
N ASP A 81 14.09 -23.17 23.58
CA ASP A 81 15.52 -23.44 23.74
C ASP A 81 16.17 -24.07 22.50
N ALA A 82 15.41 -24.26 21.41
CA ALA A 82 15.92 -24.83 20.17
C ALA A 82 17.10 -24.02 19.61
N GLY A 83 18.19 -24.70 19.28
CA GLY A 83 19.38 -24.07 18.74
C GLY A 83 19.17 -23.57 17.30
N ARG A 84 20.07 -22.71 16.82
CA ARG A 84 20.08 -22.23 15.42
C ARG A 84 20.06 -23.37 14.38
N THR A 85 20.64 -24.52 14.70
CA THR A 85 20.71 -25.67 13.80
C THR A 85 19.37 -26.38 13.68
N ASP A 86 18.65 -26.56 14.80
CA ASP A 86 17.34 -27.20 14.83
C ASP A 86 16.30 -26.33 14.13
N LEU A 87 16.38 -25.02 14.37
CA LEU A 87 15.61 -23.99 13.69
C LEU A 87 15.82 -23.99 12.16
N ARG A 88 17.05 -24.26 11.68
CA ARG A 88 17.34 -24.32 10.23
C ARG A 88 16.86 -25.60 9.56
N ARG A 89 16.64 -26.67 10.34
CA ARG A 89 16.17 -27.97 9.83
C ARG A 89 14.66 -28.10 9.84
N ALA A 90 13.96 -27.27 10.62
CA ALA A 90 12.51 -27.26 10.66
C ALA A 90 11.92 -26.80 9.31
N ASP A 91 11.28 -27.73 8.59
CA ASP A 91 10.55 -27.43 7.36
C ASP A 91 9.07 -27.18 7.65
N LEU A 92 8.79 -26.14 8.44
CA LEU A 92 7.42 -25.75 8.79
C LEU A 92 6.50 -25.52 7.58
N PRO A 93 6.97 -24.95 6.44
CA PRO A 93 6.13 -24.83 5.25
C PRO A 93 5.61 -26.16 4.67
N GLY A 94 6.31 -27.28 4.90
CA GLY A 94 5.91 -28.61 4.44
C GLY A 94 4.97 -29.34 5.39
N GLU A 95 4.70 -28.80 6.57
CA GLU A 95 3.85 -29.42 7.59
C GLU A 95 2.36 -29.31 7.23
N ALA A 96 1.61 -30.40 7.41
CA ALA A 96 0.17 -30.42 7.13
C ALA A 96 -0.62 -29.40 7.98
N SER A 97 -0.18 -29.13 9.21
CA SER A 97 -0.77 -28.12 10.10
C SER A 97 -0.59 -26.69 9.57
N PHE A 98 0.53 -26.40 8.93
CA PHE A 98 0.77 -25.12 8.27
C PHE A 98 -0.11 -24.97 7.03
N HIS A 99 -0.20 -26.01 6.20
CA HIS A 99 -1.09 -26.01 5.05
C HIS A 99 -2.56 -25.79 5.46
N ALA A 100 -3.04 -26.51 6.48
CA ALA A 100 -4.40 -26.33 6.99
C ALA A 100 -4.64 -24.89 7.48
N PHE A 101 -3.72 -24.33 8.26
CA PHE A 101 -3.82 -22.94 8.72
C PHE A 101 -3.86 -21.95 7.54
N VAL A 102 -3.00 -22.11 6.54
CA VAL A 102 -2.99 -21.24 5.36
C VAL A 102 -4.31 -21.33 4.61
N GLU A 103 -4.86 -22.52 4.41
CA GLU A 103 -6.15 -22.70 3.74
C GLU A 103 -7.31 -22.09 4.54
N ASP A 104 -7.30 -22.19 5.88
CA ASP A 104 -8.29 -21.52 6.74
C ASP A 104 -8.23 -19.99 6.52
N VAL A 105 -7.04 -19.38 6.57
CA VAL A 105 -6.85 -17.95 6.31
C VAL A 105 -7.31 -17.56 4.91
N LEU A 106 -6.93 -18.34 3.88
CA LEU A 106 -7.32 -18.07 2.49
C LEU A 106 -8.82 -18.25 2.25
N SER A 107 -9.49 -19.11 3.03
CA SER A 107 -10.94 -19.30 2.96
C SER A 107 -11.72 -18.10 3.49
N ALA A 108 -11.15 -17.39 4.47
CA ALA A 108 -11.70 -16.14 5.01
C ALA A 108 -11.47 -14.93 4.09
N VAL A 109 -10.54 -15.03 3.13
CA VAL A 109 -10.26 -13.96 2.15
C VAL A 109 -11.19 -14.11 0.94
N ASP A 110 -12.25 -13.31 0.95
CA ASP A 110 -13.22 -13.18 -0.15
C ASP A 110 -13.12 -11.81 -0.83
N ILE A 111 -12.64 -11.80 -2.09
CA ILE A 111 -12.57 -10.59 -2.92
C ILE A 111 -13.73 -10.62 -3.90
N ALA A 112 -14.73 -9.78 -3.63
CA ALA A 112 -15.97 -9.71 -4.37
C ALA A 112 -16.40 -8.24 -4.57
N PRO A 113 -17.39 -7.95 -5.45
CA PRO A 113 -17.93 -6.61 -5.57
C PRO A 113 -18.41 -6.09 -4.21
N SER A 114 -17.81 -4.99 -3.73
CA SER A 114 -18.10 -4.48 -2.40
C SER A 114 -19.44 -3.74 -2.38
N PRO A 115 -20.38 -4.12 -1.49
CA PRO A 115 -21.63 -3.39 -1.31
C PRO A 115 -21.46 -2.13 -0.45
N LEU A 116 -20.27 -1.94 0.15
CA LEU A 116 -20.04 -0.88 1.13
C LEU A 116 -20.04 0.51 0.49
N GLU A 117 -20.76 1.42 1.12
CA GLU A 117 -20.60 2.86 0.90
C GLU A 117 -19.42 3.40 1.72
N ARG A 118 -19.05 4.66 1.48
CA ARG A 118 -17.93 5.31 2.16
C ARG A 118 -18.08 5.27 3.69
N ASP A 119 -19.23 5.69 4.19
CA ASP A 119 -19.43 5.83 5.64
C ASP A 119 -19.51 4.44 6.31
N ASP A 120 -20.05 3.43 5.62
CA ASP A 120 -20.04 2.04 6.09
C ASP A 120 -18.62 1.47 6.15
N ALA A 121 -17.79 1.72 5.14
CA ALA A 121 -16.41 1.24 5.13
C ALA A 121 -15.56 1.90 6.24
N VAL A 122 -15.81 3.18 6.53
CA VAL A 122 -15.19 3.88 7.67
C VAL A 122 -15.70 3.31 8.99
N ALA A 123 -17.01 3.15 9.14
CA ALA A 123 -17.61 2.59 10.35
C ALA A 123 -17.12 1.16 10.61
N LEU A 124 -17.03 0.33 9.58
CA LEU A 124 -16.49 -1.03 9.67
C LEU A 124 -15.05 -1.01 10.15
N ARG A 125 -14.20 -0.13 9.62
CA ARG A 125 -12.81 0.00 10.06
C ARG A 125 -12.68 0.46 11.51
N GLU A 126 -13.56 1.36 11.96
CA GLU A 126 -13.51 1.95 13.31
C GLU A 126 -14.27 1.14 14.36
N ALA A 127 -15.08 0.18 13.95
CA ALA A 127 -15.88 -0.62 14.87
C ALA A 127 -15.00 -1.43 15.82
N ARG A 128 -15.37 -1.42 17.11
CA ARG A 128 -14.60 -2.08 18.18
C ARG A 128 -14.48 -3.60 18.02
N GLY A 129 -15.39 -4.22 17.27
CA GLY A 129 -15.36 -5.66 16.99
C GLY A 129 -14.55 -6.05 15.76
N SER A 130 -14.09 -5.07 14.97
CA SER A 130 -13.41 -5.30 13.70
C SER A 130 -11.92 -5.61 13.86
N ALA A 131 -11.32 -5.11 14.93
CA ALA A 131 -9.93 -5.34 15.29
C ALA A 131 -9.81 -5.73 16.75
N ASP A 132 -8.87 -6.61 17.05
CA ASP A 132 -8.48 -6.98 18.41
C ASP A 132 -7.07 -6.49 18.72
N ALA A 133 -6.42 -7.09 19.72
CA ALA A 133 -5.05 -6.75 20.10
C ALA A 133 -4.02 -7.04 18.98
N TYR A 134 -4.32 -7.97 18.07
CA TYR A 134 -3.44 -8.35 16.95
C TYR A 134 -3.66 -7.45 15.74
N GLY A 135 -4.91 -7.13 15.42
CA GLY A 135 -5.25 -6.33 14.24
C GLY A 135 -6.62 -6.68 13.69
N LEU A 136 -6.86 -6.32 12.43
CA LEU A 136 -8.09 -6.66 11.72
C LEU A 136 -8.17 -8.17 11.46
N SER A 137 -9.38 -8.74 11.50
CA SER A 137 -9.59 -10.09 11.01
C SER A 137 -9.44 -10.15 9.48
N PRO A 138 -9.08 -11.31 8.90
CA PRO A 138 -9.02 -11.51 7.45
C PRO A 138 -10.32 -11.13 6.73
N GLU A 139 -11.49 -11.42 7.32
CA GLU A 139 -12.80 -11.13 6.74
C GLU A 139 -13.02 -9.62 6.63
N VAL A 140 -12.81 -8.87 7.73
CA VAL A 140 -12.96 -7.42 7.73
C VAL A 140 -11.95 -6.77 6.78
N ALA A 141 -10.71 -7.27 6.78
CA ALA A 141 -9.70 -6.81 5.83
C ALA A 141 -10.10 -7.10 4.38
N SER A 142 -10.81 -8.19 4.11
CA SER A 142 -11.32 -8.55 2.79
C SER A 142 -12.43 -7.62 2.32
N ASP A 143 -13.37 -7.26 3.18
CA ASP A 143 -14.43 -6.30 2.87
C ASP A 143 -13.85 -4.93 2.51
N LEU A 144 -12.90 -4.45 3.32
CA LEU A 144 -12.21 -3.17 3.09
C LEU A 144 -11.29 -3.22 1.86
N ALA A 145 -10.62 -4.35 1.59
CA ALA A 145 -9.82 -4.53 0.40
C ALA A 145 -10.69 -4.55 -0.87
N SER A 146 -11.82 -5.26 -0.83
CA SER A 146 -12.83 -5.28 -1.91
C SER A 146 -13.35 -3.87 -2.20
N TYR A 147 -13.62 -3.08 -1.16
CA TYR A 147 -13.98 -1.68 -1.29
C TYR A 147 -12.90 -0.86 -2.01
N LEU A 148 -11.63 -1.00 -1.59
CA LEU A 148 -10.50 -0.31 -2.23
C LEU A 148 -10.29 -0.74 -3.69
N LEU A 149 -10.44 -2.03 -4.01
CA LEU A 149 -10.28 -2.57 -5.35
C LEU A 149 -11.39 -2.09 -6.30
N CYS A 150 -12.64 -2.01 -5.84
CA CYS A 150 -13.72 -1.43 -6.64
C CYS A 150 -13.42 0.04 -7.03
N ARG A 151 -12.74 0.79 -6.14
CA ARG A 151 -12.39 2.20 -6.36
C ARG A 151 -11.16 2.32 -7.26
N ALA A 152 -10.21 1.38 -7.15
CA ALA A 152 -9.10 1.25 -8.09
C ALA A 152 -9.62 0.99 -9.52
N HIS A 153 -10.58 0.08 -9.67
CA HIS A 153 -11.22 -0.21 -10.95
C HIS A 153 -11.94 1.02 -11.54
N ALA A 154 -12.75 1.71 -10.73
CA ALA A 154 -13.41 2.94 -11.18
C ALA A 154 -12.42 4.05 -11.57
N LEU A 155 -11.27 4.16 -10.89
CA LEU A 155 -10.21 5.09 -11.30
C LEU A 155 -9.61 4.72 -12.65
N GLN A 156 -9.39 3.42 -12.90
CA GLN A 156 -8.89 2.91 -14.17
C GLN A 156 -9.85 3.22 -15.32
N GLU A 157 -11.17 3.02 -15.12
CA GLU A 157 -12.19 3.35 -16.12
C GLU A 157 -12.18 4.84 -16.50
N ILE A 158 -11.95 5.74 -15.53
CA ILE A 158 -11.84 7.18 -15.77
C ILE A 158 -10.57 7.50 -16.59
N GLU A 159 -9.45 6.85 -16.28
CA GLU A 159 -8.19 7.01 -17.02
C GLU A 159 -8.33 6.54 -18.47
N ASP A 160 -8.92 5.36 -18.68
CA ASP A 160 -9.15 4.79 -20.01
C ASP A 160 -10.11 5.67 -20.83
N ALA A 161 -11.19 6.17 -20.22
CA ALA A 161 -12.15 7.06 -20.87
C ALA A 161 -11.56 8.44 -21.24
N THR A 162 -10.53 8.90 -20.53
CA THR A 162 -9.88 10.20 -20.76
C THR A 162 -8.62 10.10 -21.60
N GLY A 163 -7.99 8.92 -21.69
CA GLY A 163 -6.73 8.66 -22.39
C GLY A 163 -6.83 8.52 -23.92
N GLY A 164 -8.04 8.50 -24.49
CA GLY A 164 -8.25 8.51 -25.95
C GLY A 164 -7.83 7.24 -26.70
N GLY A 165 -7.45 6.18 -25.97
CA GLY A 165 -7.20 4.85 -26.52
C GLY A 165 -8.49 4.01 -26.63
N PRO A 166 -8.44 2.83 -27.28
CA PRO A 166 -9.56 1.91 -27.27
C PRO A 166 -9.88 1.49 -25.82
N VAL A 167 -11.15 1.62 -25.42
CA VAL A 167 -11.64 1.16 -24.11
C VAL A 167 -11.42 -0.35 -24.03
N ARG A 168 -10.49 -0.78 -23.18
CA ARG A 168 -10.19 -2.19 -22.90
C ARG A 168 -10.50 -2.51 -21.44
N GLY A 169 -11.67 -2.08 -20.96
CA GLY A 169 -12.11 -2.41 -19.61
C GLY A 169 -12.39 -3.91 -19.52
N THR A 170 -11.58 -4.64 -18.75
CA THR A 170 -12.00 -5.92 -18.16
C THR A 170 -13.17 -5.63 -17.22
N GLY A 171 -14.24 -6.42 -17.26
CA GLY A 171 -15.38 -6.19 -16.35
C GLY A 171 -14.93 -6.23 -14.88
N LEU A 172 -15.66 -5.56 -13.99
CA LEU A 172 -15.34 -5.52 -12.55
C LEU A 172 -15.11 -6.92 -11.97
N GLU A 173 -15.97 -7.89 -12.29
CA GLU A 173 -15.84 -9.27 -11.80
C GLU A 173 -14.55 -9.95 -12.28
N GLU A 174 -14.18 -9.77 -13.55
CA GLU A 174 -12.93 -10.31 -14.11
C GLU A 174 -11.71 -9.67 -13.45
N TYR A 175 -11.76 -8.35 -13.24
CA TYR A 175 -10.72 -7.62 -12.52
C TYR A 175 -10.55 -8.13 -11.09
N LEU A 176 -11.65 -8.29 -10.34
CA LEU A 176 -11.62 -8.79 -8.96
C LEU A 176 -11.17 -10.25 -8.88
N ALA A 177 -11.57 -11.10 -9.83
CA ALA A 177 -11.08 -12.47 -9.92
C ALA A 177 -9.56 -12.53 -10.13
N ALA A 178 -9.01 -11.68 -11.00
CA ALA A 178 -7.57 -11.57 -11.21
C ALA A 178 -6.84 -11.08 -9.94
N GLN A 179 -7.39 -10.08 -9.24
CA GLN A 179 -6.85 -9.60 -7.97
C GLN A 179 -6.90 -10.67 -6.89
N SER A 180 -7.97 -11.47 -6.82
CA SER A 180 -8.12 -12.58 -5.87
C SER A 180 -6.99 -13.60 -6.01
N VAL A 181 -6.67 -14.03 -7.23
CA VAL A 181 -5.55 -14.94 -7.48
C VAL A 181 -4.24 -14.33 -6.99
N GLN A 182 -3.94 -13.10 -7.40
CA GLN A 182 -2.69 -12.42 -7.04
C GLN A 182 -2.55 -12.24 -5.53
N VAL A 183 -3.63 -11.81 -4.85
CA VAL A 183 -3.64 -11.59 -3.40
C VAL A 183 -3.43 -12.90 -2.65
N ARG A 184 -4.11 -13.98 -3.04
CA ARG A 184 -3.98 -15.30 -2.39
C ARG A 184 -2.55 -15.83 -2.49
N GLU A 185 -1.91 -15.65 -3.65
CA GLU A 185 -0.48 -15.98 -3.83
C GLU A 185 0.42 -15.12 -2.93
N GLU A 186 0.21 -13.81 -2.88
CA GLU A 186 1.00 -12.90 -2.04
C GLU A 186 0.87 -13.21 -0.54
N ILE A 187 -0.34 -13.59 -0.08
CA ILE A 187 -0.60 -14.01 1.29
C ILE A 187 0.14 -15.32 1.59
N ARG A 188 -0.01 -16.33 0.73
CA ARG A 188 0.68 -17.63 0.88
C ARG A 188 2.18 -17.42 0.99
N ASP A 189 2.75 -16.65 0.08
CA ASP A 189 4.16 -16.31 0.06
C ASP A 189 4.60 -15.56 1.33
N ALA A 190 3.78 -14.63 1.84
CA ALA A 190 4.07 -13.89 3.05
C ALA A 190 4.11 -14.80 4.28
N LEU A 191 3.12 -15.70 4.42
CA LEU A 191 3.06 -16.67 5.52
C LEU A 191 4.21 -17.68 5.45
N VAL A 192 4.53 -18.19 4.25
CA VAL A 192 5.68 -19.08 4.04
C VAL A 192 6.98 -18.38 4.44
N ARG A 193 7.19 -17.13 4.00
CA ARG A 193 8.38 -16.35 4.40
C ARG A 193 8.48 -16.21 5.92
N GLN A 194 7.35 -15.95 6.58
CA GLN A 194 7.29 -15.74 8.03
C GLN A 194 7.70 -16.98 8.84
N VAL A 195 7.45 -18.19 8.34
CA VAL A 195 7.89 -19.44 9.00
C VAL A 195 9.23 -19.95 8.48
N ARG A 196 9.64 -19.56 7.27
CA ARG A 196 10.90 -20.00 6.63
C ARG A 196 12.14 -19.32 7.21
N VAL A 197 11.99 -18.15 7.85
CA VAL A 197 13.08 -17.49 8.60
C VAL A 197 12.88 -17.77 10.09
N PRO A 198 13.71 -18.61 10.73
CA PRO A 198 13.46 -19.00 12.13
C PRO A 198 13.57 -17.85 13.16
N LEU A 199 14.20 -16.73 12.79
CA LEU A 199 14.19 -15.50 13.59
C LEU A 199 12.84 -14.78 13.56
N GLU A 200 12.08 -14.92 12.47
CA GLU A 200 10.75 -14.34 12.34
C GLU A 200 9.71 -15.15 13.14
N LEU A 201 9.93 -16.45 13.29
CA LEU A 201 9.16 -17.28 14.22
C LEU A 201 9.32 -16.80 15.67
N ARG A 202 10.55 -16.48 16.06
CA ARG A 202 10.82 -15.85 17.35
C ARG A 202 10.15 -14.48 17.46
N ALA A 203 10.19 -13.64 16.42
CA ALA A 203 9.48 -12.36 16.40
C ALA A 203 7.95 -12.50 16.47
N ALA A 204 7.37 -13.55 15.87
CA ALA A 204 5.95 -13.87 16.00
C ALA A 204 5.59 -14.28 17.43
N ARG A 205 6.41 -15.10 18.08
CA ARG A 205 6.25 -15.44 19.51
C ARG A 205 6.38 -14.23 20.42
N GLU A 206 7.36 -13.36 20.18
CA GLU A 206 7.53 -12.11 20.93
C GLU A 206 6.35 -11.15 20.72
N ARG A 207 5.69 -11.15 19.55
CA ARG A 207 4.42 -10.43 19.35
C ARG A 207 3.28 -11.07 20.14
N HIS A 208 3.11 -12.38 20.06
CA HIS A 208 2.08 -13.11 20.80
C HIS A 208 2.22 -12.93 22.32
N ALA A 209 3.44 -13.05 22.86
CA ALA A 209 3.73 -12.87 24.28
C ALA A 209 3.43 -11.44 24.77
N ARG A 210 3.77 -10.41 23.97
CA ARG A 210 3.42 -9.01 24.30
C ARG A 210 1.91 -8.80 24.36
N LEU A 211 1.18 -9.38 23.41
CA LEU A 211 -0.27 -9.23 23.33
C LEU A 211 -1.00 -10.05 24.43
N GLY A 212 -0.51 -11.25 24.74
CA GLY A 212 -1.03 -12.08 25.84
C GLY A 212 -0.70 -11.55 27.24
N GLY A 213 0.36 -10.75 27.39
CA GLY A 213 0.75 -10.08 28.63
C GLY A 213 -0.04 -8.80 28.95
N GLY A 214 -0.93 -8.36 28.05
CA GLY A 214 -1.64 -7.08 28.21
C GLY A 214 -0.73 -5.85 28.08
N GLU A 215 0.50 -6.01 27.60
CA GLU A 215 1.33 -4.87 27.22
C GLU A 215 0.72 -4.23 25.98
N GLN A 216 0.11 -3.05 26.17
CA GLN A 216 -0.20 -2.16 25.05
C GLN A 216 1.04 -2.04 24.17
N ALA A 217 0.86 -2.28 22.87
CA ALA A 217 1.91 -2.06 21.88
C ALA A 217 2.61 -0.75 22.23
N PRO A 218 3.91 -0.75 22.53
CA PRO A 218 4.58 0.50 22.79
C PRO A 218 4.40 1.33 21.53
N ALA A 219 3.95 2.59 21.68
CA ALA A 219 4.21 3.59 20.65
C ALA A 219 5.67 3.39 20.23
N GLU A 220 5.92 3.17 18.94
CA GLU A 220 7.23 2.82 18.37
C GLU A 220 8.35 3.43 19.24
N PRO A 221 9.21 2.60 19.87
CA PRO A 221 10.22 3.16 20.74
C PRO A 221 11.13 4.03 19.88
N LEU A 222 11.14 5.33 20.17
CA LEU A 222 12.31 6.16 19.88
C LEU A 222 13.54 5.38 20.38
N PRO A 223 14.59 5.23 19.55
CA PRO A 223 15.66 4.27 19.81
C PRO A 223 16.36 4.54 21.15
N PRO A 224 16.87 3.49 21.84
CA PRO A 224 17.28 3.56 23.23
C PRO A 224 18.48 4.50 23.45
N ARG A 225 18.49 5.14 24.62
CA ARG A 225 19.58 6.01 25.08
C ARG A 225 20.70 5.17 25.68
N GLY A 226 21.89 5.28 25.09
CA GLY A 226 23.16 4.81 25.68
C GLY A 226 23.88 3.83 24.75
N GLU A 227 25.13 4.15 24.40
CA GLU A 227 26.04 3.40 23.52
C GLU A 227 25.70 3.37 22.02
N GLU A 228 24.50 2.96 21.58
CA GLU A 228 24.15 2.97 20.14
C GLU A 228 24.09 4.40 19.55
N ARG A 229 23.74 5.41 20.36
CA ARG A 229 23.82 6.83 19.98
C ARG A 229 25.25 7.33 19.79
N ARG A 230 26.24 6.71 20.45
CA ARG A 230 27.66 7.07 20.26
C ARG A 230 28.18 6.50 18.95
N ASP A 231 27.74 5.29 18.59
CA ASP A 231 28.08 4.65 17.31
C ASP A 231 27.30 5.25 16.13
N LEU A 232 26.01 5.53 16.27
CA LEU A 232 25.23 6.28 15.29
C LEU A 232 25.70 7.73 15.18
N GLY A 233 26.07 8.38 16.29
CA GLY A 233 26.65 9.71 16.28
C GLY A 233 28.07 9.74 15.71
N ARG A 234 28.83 8.65 15.80
CA ARG A 234 30.15 8.49 15.15
C ARG A 234 29.98 8.20 13.66
N ARG A 235 29.03 7.34 13.27
CA ARG A 235 28.68 7.03 11.87
C ARG A 235 28.04 8.23 11.15
N ALA A 236 27.20 9.01 11.84
CA ALA A 236 26.63 10.24 11.31
C ALA A 236 27.69 11.33 11.15
N ARG A 237 28.61 11.47 12.13
CA ARG A 237 29.77 12.37 11.99
C ARG A 237 30.71 11.93 10.88
N SER A 238 31.00 10.63 10.73
CA SER A 238 31.82 10.14 9.62
C SER A 238 31.13 10.26 8.27
N ALA A 239 29.80 10.12 8.20
CA ALA A 239 29.02 10.35 6.97
C ALA A 239 28.99 11.84 6.59
N VAL A 240 28.91 12.74 7.57
CA VAL A 240 29.00 14.19 7.36
C VAL A 240 30.42 14.62 6.98
N GLU A 241 31.46 14.09 7.62
CA GLU A 241 32.86 14.30 7.24
C GLU A 241 33.15 13.74 5.85
N PHE A 242 32.62 12.55 5.53
CA PHE A 242 32.70 11.99 4.18
C PHE A 242 32.02 12.90 3.16
N ALA A 243 30.80 13.38 3.43
CA ALA A 243 30.08 14.32 2.55
C ALA A 243 30.80 15.67 2.38
N GLN A 244 31.62 16.09 3.36
CA GLN A 244 32.44 17.31 3.30
C GLN A 244 33.82 17.08 2.65
N SER A 245 34.33 15.85 2.67
CA SER A 245 35.58 15.45 1.99
C SER A 245 35.47 15.62 0.47
N GLU A 246 36.61 15.81 -0.21
CA GLU A 246 36.63 15.89 -1.68
C GLU A 246 36.08 14.62 -2.34
N ALA A 247 36.35 13.45 -1.75
CA ALA A 247 35.85 12.16 -2.25
C ALA A 247 34.32 12.07 -2.16
N GLY A 248 33.71 12.48 -1.04
CA GLY A 248 32.26 12.49 -0.91
C GLY A 248 31.59 13.59 -1.71
N ARG A 249 32.19 14.78 -1.82
CA ARG A 249 31.69 15.84 -2.73
C ARG A 249 31.71 15.37 -4.19
N ALA A 250 32.73 14.64 -4.62
CA ALA A 250 32.78 14.03 -5.95
C ALA A 250 31.72 12.94 -6.14
N ALA A 251 31.49 12.07 -5.14
CA ALA A 251 30.48 11.02 -5.19
C ALA A 251 29.04 11.58 -5.24
N PHE A 252 28.72 12.56 -4.38
CA PHE A 252 27.43 13.23 -4.42
C PHE A 252 27.25 14.10 -5.67
N GLY A 253 28.33 14.70 -6.19
CA GLY A 253 28.32 15.41 -7.47
C GLY A 253 28.03 14.48 -8.66
N ALA A 254 28.57 13.27 -8.67
CA ALA A 254 28.29 12.25 -9.68
C ALA A 254 26.84 11.75 -9.61
N LEU A 255 26.30 11.54 -8.39
CA LEU A 255 24.90 11.18 -8.18
C LEU A 255 23.95 12.30 -8.62
N ARG A 256 24.26 13.56 -8.29
CA ARG A 256 23.47 14.72 -8.72
C ARG A 256 23.51 14.89 -10.25
N SER A 257 24.67 14.73 -10.87
CA SER A 257 24.81 14.78 -12.33
C SER A 257 24.10 13.62 -13.02
N GLY A 258 24.08 12.44 -12.40
CA GLY A 258 23.33 11.27 -12.87
C GLY A 258 21.82 11.50 -12.77
N ALA A 259 21.35 12.07 -11.66
CA ALA A 259 19.95 12.45 -11.47
C ALA A 259 19.52 13.55 -12.45
N GLU A 260 20.32 14.61 -12.64
CA GLU A 260 20.03 15.69 -13.60
C GLU A 260 20.01 15.19 -15.05
N ARG A 261 20.89 14.25 -15.43
CA ARG A 261 20.82 13.60 -16.75
C ARG A 261 19.58 12.71 -16.89
N ALA A 262 19.16 12.03 -15.83
CA ALA A 262 17.93 11.25 -15.83
C ALA A 262 16.70 12.16 -16.00
N TYR A 263 16.60 13.25 -15.24
CA TYR A 263 15.50 14.22 -15.36
C TYR A 263 15.51 15.00 -16.69
N GLY A 264 16.69 15.39 -17.20
CA GLY A 264 16.82 16.06 -18.50
C GLY A 264 16.41 15.19 -19.69
N ARG A 265 16.50 13.86 -19.56
CA ARG A 265 16.01 12.91 -20.56
C ARG A 265 14.48 12.84 -20.61
N TYR A 266 13.79 13.17 -19.52
CA TYR A 266 12.32 13.29 -19.47
C TYR A 266 11.80 14.69 -19.83
N GLY A 267 12.65 15.72 -19.83
CA GLY A 267 12.26 17.10 -20.17
C GLY A 267 12.39 17.48 -21.66
N ARG A 268 13.23 16.78 -22.44
CA ARG A 268 13.53 17.17 -23.84
C ARG A 268 12.48 16.80 -24.88
N ASP A 269 11.52 15.93 -24.56
CA ASP A 269 10.41 15.62 -25.47
C ASP A 269 9.28 16.67 -25.44
N GLY A 270 9.35 17.64 -24.51
CA GLY A 270 8.38 18.74 -24.37
C GLY A 270 8.65 19.99 -25.22
N GLU A 271 9.86 20.18 -25.75
CA GLU A 271 10.27 21.46 -26.37
C GLU A 271 10.23 21.51 -27.91
N ARG A 272 9.84 20.43 -28.62
CA ARG A 272 9.74 20.45 -30.09
C ARG A 272 8.40 20.99 -30.65
N ARG A 273 7.54 21.62 -29.85
CA ARG A 273 6.21 22.07 -30.31
C ARG A 273 5.84 23.54 -30.04
N GLN A 274 6.82 24.44 -29.90
CA GLN A 274 6.54 25.88 -29.94
C GLN A 274 7.59 26.63 -30.76
N THR A 275 7.26 26.89 -32.04
CA THR A 275 7.72 28.10 -32.73
C THR A 275 6.58 29.13 -32.72
N PRO A 276 6.84 30.42 -32.40
CA PRO A 276 5.79 31.43 -32.28
C PRO A 276 5.38 31.97 -33.67
N ARG A 277 4.07 32.16 -33.89
CA ARG A 277 3.54 32.95 -35.00
C ARG A 277 3.69 34.45 -34.71
N THR A 278 4.36 35.16 -35.61
CA THR A 278 4.47 36.62 -35.67
C THR A 278 3.10 37.26 -36.01
N PRO A 279 2.72 38.43 -35.43
CA PRO A 279 1.50 39.13 -35.82
C PRO A 279 1.73 40.02 -37.07
N PRO A 280 0.68 40.31 -37.88
CA PRO A 280 0.81 41.26 -38.98
C PRO A 280 0.67 42.70 -38.47
N GLN A 281 1.49 43.58 -39.05
CA GLN A 281 1.41 45.03 -38.91
C GLN A 281 0.44 45.59 -39.96
N ASP A 282 -0.64 46.21 -39.50
CA ASP A 282 -1.05 47.62 -39.70
C ASP A 282 -2.56 47.77 -39.47
#